data_AF-A0A972RMK9-F1
#
_entry.id   AF-A0A972RMK9-F1
#
_cell.length_a   1.000
_cell.length_b   1.000
_cell.length_c   1.000
_cell.angle_alpha   90.00
_cell.angle_beta   90.00
_cell.angle_gamma   90.00
#
_symmetry.space_group_name_H-M   'P 1'
#
loop_
_entity.id
_entity.type
_entity.pdbx_description
1 polymer ?
#
loop_
_entity_poly.entity_id
_entity_poly.type
_entity_poly.pdbx_seq_one_letter_code
_entity_poly.pdbx_strand_id
1 'polypeptide(L)'
;IWSTWPEQKDFPVCQECRQKGNPCVVIEEGKPCLGPFTVAGCGARCPSLGLPCMGCRGPIREIQRVDAMAKMMEKNGVDPLEAIKRMKVFGGHSQEILEKFKSLVRGE
;
A
#
# COMPACT_ATOMS: atom_id res chain seq x y z
N ILE A 1 -5.07 -36.98 -2.93
CA ILE A 1 -5.57 -36.05 -3.97
C ILE A 1 -5.80 -34.62 -3.44
N TRP A 2 -5.35 -34.27 -2.23
CA TRP A 2 -5.44 -32.91 -1.65
C TRP A 2 -4.07 -32.38 -1.21
N SER A 3 -3.15 -32.25 -2.16
CA SER A 3 -1.80 -31.69 -1.91
C SER A 3 -1.65 -30.29 -2.51
N THR A 4 -2.75 -29.58 -2.75
CA THR A 4 -2.71 -28.22 -3.31
C THR A 4 -2.88 -27.20 -2.19
N TRP A 5 -1.77 -26.55 -1.82
CA TRP A 5 -1.79 -25.39 -0.94
C TRP A 5 -2.50 -24.23 -1.64
N PRO A 6 -3.30 -23.41 -0.93
CA PRO A 6 -3.92 -22.26 -1.54
C PRO A 6 -2.84 -21.28 -2.00
N GLU A 7 -2.96 -20.83 -3.24
CA GLU A 7 -2.06 -19.84 -3.81
C GLU A 7 -2.15 -18.55 -3.00
N GLN A 8 -1.00 -18.04 -2.57
CA GLN A 8 -0.92 -16.81 -1.81
C GLN A 8 -1.25 -15.65 -2.74
N LYS A 9 -2.18 -14.79 -2.33
CA LYS A 9 -2.46 -13.55 -3.06
C LYS A 9 -1.21 -12.68 -3.07
N ASP A 10 -0.84 -12.17 -4.24
CA ASP A 10 0.36 -11.35 -4.47
C ASP A 10 0.04 -9.92 -4.97
N PHE A 11 -1.24 -9.60 -5.16
CA PHE A 11 -1.69 -8.29 -5.64
C PHE A 11 -2.01 -7.30 -4.50
N PRO A 12 -1.95 -5.98 -4.77
CA PRO A 12 -2.18 -4.95 -3.74
C PRO A 12 -3.66 -4.73 -3.45
N VAL A 13 -3.96 -4.19 -2.26
CA VAL A 13 -5.33 -3.79 -1.85
C VAL A 13 -5.98 -2.83 -2.86
N CYS A 14 -5.19 -2.04 -3.60
CA CYS A 14 -5.68 -1.17 -4.67
C CYS A 14 -6.56 -1.89 -5.70
N GLN A 15 -6.25 -3.15 -6.04
CA GLN A 15 -7.06 -3.91 -7.00
C GLN A 15 -8.47 -4.15 -6.46
N GLU A 16 -8.61 -4.63 -5.23
CA GLU A 16 -9.91 -4.84 -4.57
C GLU A 16 -10.65 -3.50 -4.36
N CYS A 17 -9.90 -2.45 -3.99
CA CYS A 17 -10.44 -1.11 -3.76
C CYS A 17 -11.07 -0.54 -5.04
N ARG A 18 -10.39 -0.69 -6.19
CA ARG A 18 -10.88 -0.24 -7.49
C ARG A 18 -12.03 -1.11 -8.01
N GLN A 19 -11.96 -2.43 -7.82
CA GLN A 19 -13.07 -3.34 -8.17
C GLN A 19 -14.36 -3.00 -7.42
N LYS A 20 -14.25 -2.48 -6.19
CA LYS A 20 -15.41 -2.02 -5.40
C LYS A 20 -15.91 -0.62 -5.77
N GLY A 21 -15.22 0.11 -6.64
CA GLY A 21 -15.58 1.48 -6.99
C GLY A 21 -15.39 2.48 -5.84
N ASN A 22 -14.52 2.18 -4.87
CA ASN A 22 -14.26 3.09 -3.76
C ASN A 22 -13.57 4.38 -4.26
N PRO A 23 -14.02 5.57 -3.82
CA PRO A 23 -13.30 6.83 -4.00
C PRO A 23 -11.86 6.73 -3.50
N CYS A 24 -10.92 7.34 -4.21
CA CYS A 24 -9.51 7.24 -3.86
C CYS A 24 -9.13 8.33 -2.85
N VAL A 25 -9.05 7.97 -1.58
CA VAL A 25 -8.68 8.89 -0.48
C VAL A 25 -7.31 9.57 -0.64
N VAL A 26 -6.41 9.01 -1.46
CA VAL A 26 -5.13 9.66 -1.78
C VAL A 26 -5.36 10.83 -2.74
N ILE A 27 -6.15 10.61 -3.78
CA ILE A 27 -6.38 11.60 -4.83
C ILE A 27 -7.38 12.66 -4.37
N GLU A 28 -8.45 12.25 -3.70
CA GLU A 28 -9.54 13.16 -3.30
C GLU A 28 -9.22 13.94 -2.04
N GLU A 29 -8.43 13.37 -1.13
CA GLU A 29 -8.22 13.94 0.22
C GLU A 29 -6.75 14.10 0.61
N GLY A 30 -5.79 13.70 -0.24
CA GLY A 30 -4.37 13.76 0.10
C GLY A 30 -3.98 12.86 1.29
N LYS A 31 -4.79 11.85 1.63
CA LYS A 31 -4.56 11.01 2.81
C LYS A 31 -3.47 9.95 2.55
N PRO A 32 -2.53 9.72 3.49
CA PRO A 32 -1.52 8.67 3.35
C PRO A 32 -2.12 7.26 3.47
N CYS A 33 -2.43 6.64 2.32
CA CYS A 33 -3.00 5.30 2.24
C CYS A 33 -1.94 4.27 1.85
N LEU A 34 -1.81 3.19 2.63
CA LEU A 34 -0.85 2.11 2.36
C LEU A 34 -1.39 1.00 1.46
N GLY A 35 -2.60 1.18 0.90
CA GLY A 35 -3.26 0.20 0.04
C GLY A 35 -2.40 -0.28 -1.15
N PRO A 36 -1.60 0.59 -1.78
CA PRO A 36 -0.70 0.15 -2.85
C PRO A 36 0.45 -0.74 -2.41
N PHE A 37 0.87 -0.63 -1.16
CA PHE A 37 2.01 -1.37 -0.62
C PHE A 37 1.58 -2.66 0.06
N THR A 38 0.29 -2.87 0.31
CA THR A 38 -0.23 -3.93 1.19
C THR A 38 -0.85 -5.06 0.42
N VAL A 39 -0.59 -6.31 0.82
CA VAL A 39 -1.21 -7.51 0.22
C VAL A 39 -2.72 -7.49 0.40
N ALA A 40 -3.44 -7.82 -0.69
CA ALA A 40 -4.89 -7.86 -0.73
C ALA A 40 -5.52 -9.03 0.05
N GLY A 41 -6.84 -9.15 -0.05
CA GLY A 41 -7.66 -10.22 0.54
C GLY A 41 -8.49 -9.79 1.74
N CYS A 42 -8.37 -8.53 2.17
CA CYS A 42 -9.21 -7.96 3.22
C CYS A 42 -10.48 -7.31 2.62
N GLY A 43 -10.62 -7.35 1.29
CA GLY A 43 -11.74 -6.77 0.56
C GLY A 43 -11.76 -5.25 0.65
N ALA A 44 -10.59 -4.60 0.70
CA ALA A 44 -10.44 -3.15 0.87
C ALA A 44 -11.35 -2.58 1.98
N ARG A 45 -11.40 -3.22 3.15
CA ARG A 45 -12.33 -2.88 4.23
C ARG A 45 -12.21 -1.42 4.70
N CYS A 46 -10.98 -0.92 4.92
CA CYS A 46 -10.78 0.46 5.38
C CYS A 46 -11.18 1.48 4.30
N PRO A 47 -10.73 1.37 3.04
CA PRO A 47 -11.17 2.27 1.97
C PRO A 47 -12.68 2.27 1.72
N SER A 48 -13.34 1.12 1.92
CA SER A 48 -14.80 1.02 1.80
C SER A 48 -15.55 1.81 2.89
N LEU A 49 -14.84 2.30 3.91
CA LEU A 49 -15.35 3.17 4.97
C LEU A 49 -14.80 4.60 4.85
N GLY A 50 -14.15 4.96 3.73
CA GLY A 50 -13.51 6.27 3.55
C GLY A 50 -12.22 6.46 4.36
N LEU A 51 -11.63 5.37 4.87
CA LEU A 51 -10.40 5.40 5.66
C LEU A 51 -9.19 4.95 4.83
N PRO A 52 -7.99 5.55 5.04
CA PRO A 52 -6.77 5.05 4.44
C PRO A 52 -6.48 3.62 4.90
N CYS A 53 -5.93 2.80 4.00
CA CYS A 53 -5.45 1.48 4.37
C CYS A 53 -4.25 1.61 5.34
N MET A 54 -4.29 0.85 6.42
CA MET A 54 -3.29 0.87 7.49
C MET A 54 -2.08 -0.03 7.23
N GLY A 55 -2.16 -0.96 6.27
CA GLY A 55 -1.06 -1.88 5.99
C GLY A 55 -0.96 -3.11 6.89
N CYS A 56 -2.03 -3.48 7.61
CA CYS A 56 -2.04 -4.58 8.58
C CYS A 56 -1.73 -5.98 8.02
N ARG A 57 -1.88 -6.20 6.70
CA ARG A 57 -1.58 -7.49 6.05
C ARG A 57 -0.13 -7.64 5.61
N GLY A 58 0.70 -6.65 5.91
CA GLY A 58 2.08 -6.62 5.47
C GLY A 58 2.18 -6.30 3.97
N PRO A 59 3.41 -6.08 3.50
CA PRO A 59 3.59 -5.53 2.18
C PRO A 59 3.66 -6.57 1.07
N ILE A 60 3.35 -6.13 -0.15
CA ILE A 60 3.47 -6.96 -1.36
C ILE A 60 4.92 -7.35 -1.63
N ARG A 61 5.13 -8.51 -2.27
CA ARG A 61 6.48 -8.97 -2.64
C ARG A 61 7.07 -8.19 -3.82
N GLU A 62 6.22 -7.65 -4.69
CA GLU A 62 6.65 -6.91 -5.88
C GLU A 62 7.10 -5.49 -5.56
N ILE A 63 8.42 -5.33 -5.42
CA ILE A 63 9.09 -4.04 -5.13
C ILE A 63 9.09 -3.09 -6.34
N GLN A 64 8.91 -3.62 -7.56
CA GLN A 64 8.91 -2.82 -8.79
C GLN A 64 7.79 -1.77 -8.85
N ARG A 65 6.72 -1.94 -8.05
CA ARG A 65 5.58 -1.01 -8.02
C ARG A 65 5.79 0.20 -7.11
N VAL A 66 6.81 0.18 -6.25
CA VAL A 66 7.06 1.23 -5.24
C VAL A 66 7.29 2.60 -5.89
N ASP A 67 7.97 2.66 -7.04
CA ASP A 67 8.32 3.90 -7.75
C ASP A 67 7.08 4.68 -8.22
N ALA A 68 6.14 3.96 -8.84
CA ALA A 68 4.90 4.55 -9.31
C ALA A 68 4.02 5.05 -8.15
N MET A 69 4.09 4.35 -7.00
CA MET A 69 3.30 4.70 -5.82
C MET A 69 3.88 5.89 -5.07
N ALA A 70 5.21 5.99 -4.96
CA ALA A 70 5.88 7.17 -4.42
C ALA A 70 5.54 8.44 -5.24
N LYS A 71 5.67 8.36 -6.57
CA LYS A 71 5.28 9.46 -7.48
C LYS A 71 3.81 9.85 -7.36
N MET A 72 2.93 8.87 -7.17
CA MET A 72 1.49 9.13 -6.98
C MET A 72 1.22 9.83 -5.64
N MET A 73 1.91 9.44 -4.56
CA MET A 73 1.81 10.11 -3.27
C MET A 73 2.31 11.56 -3.34
N GLU A 74 3.48 11.79 -3.95
CA GLU A 74 4.03 13.14 -4.16
C GLU A 74 3.10 14.03 -4.97
N LYS A 75 2.58 13.53 -6.11
CA LYS A 75 1.67 14.28 -6.99
C LYS A 75 0.40 14.74 -6.27
N ASN A 76 -0.09 13.98 -5.29
CA ASN A 76 -1.30 14.29 -4.54
C ASN A 76 -1.00 14.97 -3.19
N GLY A 77 0.22 15.45 -2.96
CA GLY A 77 0.59 16.21 -1.77
C GLY A 77 0.59 15.40 -0.47
N VAL A 78 0.72 14.07 -0.56
CA VAL A 78 0.83 13.22 0.63
C VAL A 78 2.20 13.42 1.26
N ASP A 79 2.25 13.75 2.55
CA ASP A 79 3.51 13.80 3.30
C ASP A 79 4.19 12.41 3.32
N PRO A 80 5.34 12.26 2.68
CA PRO A 80 6.03 10.98 2.63
C PRO A 80 6.53 10.50 4.01
N LEU A 81 6.83 11.41 4.93
CA LEU A 81 7.23 11.05 6.29
C LEU A 81 6.09 10.36 7.03
N GLU A 82 4.86 10.83 6.85
CA GLU A 82 3.68 10.22 7.44
C GLU A 82 3.39 8.84 6.83
N ALA A 83 3.59 8.67 5.51
CA ALA A 83 3.53 7.35 4.88
C ALA A 83 4.56 6.38 5.47
N ILE A 84 5.81 6.83 5.66
CA ILE A 84 6.89 6.03 6.29
C ILE A 84 6.52 5.65 7.73
N LYS A 85 6.02 6.59 8.53
CA LYS A 85 5.61 6.33 9.91
C LYS A 85 4.54 5.24 9.97
N ARG A 86 3.54 5.30 9.08
CA ARG A 86 2.48 4.28 9.00
C ARG A 86 3.02 2.93 8.54
N MET A 87 3.91 2.90 7.56
CA MET A 87 4.53 1.66 7.09
C MET A 87 5.27 0.95 8.23
N LYS A 88 5.90 1.68 9.16
CA LYS A 88 6.61 1.08 10.30
C LYS A 88 5.71 0.35 11.30
N VAL A 89 4.41 0.67 11.37
CA VAL A 89 3.49 0.06 12.35
C VAL A 89 3.31 -1.43 12.09
N PHE A 90 3.07 -1.81 10.83
CA PHE A 90 2.80 -3.20 10.43
C PHE A 90 3.82 -3.78 9.44
N GLY A 91 4.63 -2.94 8.81
CA GLY A 91 5.66 -3.30 7.82
C GLY A 91 7.08 -3.32 8.37
N GLY A 92 7.26 -3.38 9.69
CA GLY A 92 8.60 -3.35 10.32
C GLY A 92 9.56 -4.46 9.84
N HIS A 93 9.04 -5.58 9.33
CA HIS A 93 9.82 -6.69 8.80
C HIS A 93 10.23 -6.54 7.32
N SER A 94 9.78 -5.48 6.64
CA SER A 94 9.98 -5.31 5.20
C SER A 94 10.87 -4.12 4.90
N GLN A 95 12.11 -4.24 5.36
CA GLN A 95 13.13 -3.19 5.28
C GLN A 95 13.40 -2.77 3.83
N GLU A 96 13.41 -3.72 2.90
CA GLU A 96 13.71 -3.45 1.48
C GLU A 96 12.72 -2.45 0.83
N ILE A 97 11.41 -2.62 1.08
CA ILE A 97 10.38 -1.69 0.58
C ILE A 97 10.49 -0.34 1.27
N LEU A 98 10.76 -0.34 2.58
CA LEU A 98 10.92 0.88 3.35
C LEU A 98 12.14 1.68 2.88
N GLU A 99 13.27 1.00 2.60
CA GLU A 99 14.51 1.59 2.10
C GLU A 99 14.32 2.14 0.70
N LYS A 100 13.72 1.36 -0.21
CA LYS A 100 13.40 1.84 -1.55
C LYS A 100 12.45 3.04 -1.52
N PHE A 101 11.42 3.00 -0.67
CA PHE A 101 10.51 4.14 -0.54
C PHE A 101 11.23 5.38 0.01
N LYS A 102 12.15 5.21 0.97
CA LYS A 102 12.96 6.32 1.51
C LYS A 102 13.89 6.92 0.45
N SER A 103 14.55 6.11 -0.37
CA SER A 103 15.46 6.62 -1.41
C SER A 103 14.72 7.48 -2.43
N LEU A 104 13.55 7.01 -2.87
CA LEU A 104 12.69 7.73 -3.81
C LEU A 104 12.19 9.08 -3.27
N VAL A 105 11.81 9.10 -2.00
CA VAL A 105 11.24 10.28 -1.34
C VAL A 105 12.30 11.31 -0.96
N ARG A 106 13.49 10.86 -0.56
CA ARG A 106 14.59 11.74 -0.13
C ARG A 106 15.43 12.25 -1.30
N GLY A 107 15.26 11.69 -2.50
CA GLY A 107 16.04 12.06 -3.67
C GLY A 107 17.49 11.60 -3.59
N GLU A 108 17.74 10.47 -2.93
CA GLU A 108 19.06 9.80 -2.84
C GLU A 108 19.11 8.57 -3.77
#